data_AF-A0AB36MKK8-F1
#
_entry.id   AF-A0AB36MKK8-F1
#
_cell.length_a   1.000
_cell.length_b   1.000
_cell.length_c   1.000
_cell.angle_alpha   90.00
_cell.angle_beta   90.00
_cell.angle_gamma   90.00
#
_symmetry.space_group_name_H-M   'P 1'
#
loop_
_entity.id
_entity.type
_entity.pdbx_description
1 polymer ?
#
loop_
_entity_poly.entity_id
_entity_poly.type
_entity_poly.pdbx_seq_one_letter_code
_entity_poly.pdbx_strand_id
1 'polypeptide(L)'
;MKYDKVDQQYGLMFGKSKLVFIKTGAAGSIYGYKNKYLELASKIQNERGYAVVVSANPVGSPLNLQEELEKVSTYLIDIKEIILIGISRGGLLVLKQGYLNTKVSRILAINPPLAINWHKTKKGLINFSGAKVQVVFGQYDPSVDYSDLIERLEVLETDCSSQIISKADHNFKGKLDTFKKLVMQFVLED
;
A
#
# COMPACT_ATOMS: atom_id res chain seq x y z
N MET A 1 -19.11 -10.36 5.50
CA MET A 1 -17.69 -10.38 5.06
C MET A 1 -17.00 -11.54 5.74
N LYS A 2 -16.43 -12.48 4.97
CA LYS A 2 -15.67 -13.63 5.49
C LYS A 2 -14.18 -13.38 5.23
N TYR A 3 -13.36 -13.54 6.25
CA TYR A 3 -11.91 -13.39 6.17
C TYR A 3 -11.28 -14.25 7.27
N ASP A 4 -10.04 -14.69 7.03
CA ASP A 4 -9.26 -15.43 8.00
C ASP A 4 -8.27 -14.50 8.71
N LYS A 5 -7.98 -14.82 9.97
CA LYS A 5 -7.00 -14.08 10.78
C LYS A 5 -5.82 -14.97 11.07
N VAL A 6 -4.62 -14.43 10.88
CA VAL A 6 -3.36 -15.08 11.29
C VAL A 6 -2.68 -14.16 12.30
N ASP A 7 -2.49 -14.67 13.52
CA ASP A 7 -1.75 -14.05 14.63
C ASP A 7 -2.16 -12.59 14.97
N GLN A 8 -3.40 -12.19 14.65
CA GLN A 8 -3.88 -10.80 14.67
C GLN A 8 -3.10 -9.82 13.75
N GLN A 9 -2.04 -10.29 13.12
CA GLN A 9 -1.16 -9.52 12.24
C GLN A 9 -1.75 -9.40 10.83
N TYR A 10 -2.44 -10.44 10.36
CA TYR A 10 -2.97 -10.49 8.99
C TYR A 10 -4.47 -10.75 8.97
N GLY A 11 -5.16 -10.01 8.12
CA GLY A 11 -6.52 -10.33 7.65
C GLY A 11 -6.43 -10.81 6.21
N LEU A 12 -6.86 -12.03 5.94
CA LEU A 12 -6.72 -12.69 4.65
C LEU A 12 -8.08 -12.93 4.01
N MET A 13 -8.17 -12.64 2.72
CA MET A 13 -9.26 -13.03 1.85
C MET A 13 -8.70 -13.80 0.67
N PHE A 14 -9.09 -15.06 0.57
CA PHE A 14 -8.58 -15.93 -0.48
C PHE A 14 -9.09 -15.51 -1.85
N GLY A 15 -8.21 -15.63 -2.82
CA GLY A 15 -8.43 -15.33 -4.22
C GLY A 15 -7.23 -15.86 -5.01
N LYS A 16 -7.12 -15.48 -6.28
CA LYS A 16 -6.15 -16.05 -7.22
C LYS A 16 -5.59 -15.00 -8.17
N SER A 17 -4.53 -15.37 -8.88
CA SER A 17 -3.83 -14.58 -9.90
C SER A 17 -3.08 -13.35 -9.37
N LYS A 18 -3.76 -12.42 -8.69
CA LYS A 18 -3.15 -11.24 -8.06
C LYS A 18 -3.34 -11.24 -6.56
N LEU A 19 -2.33 -10.77 -5.83
CA LEU A 19 -2.38 -10.42 -4.41
C LEU A 19 -2.42 -8.90 -4.27
N VAL A 20 -3.43 -8.36 -3.60
CA VAL A 20 -3.40 -7.00 -3.08
C VAL A 20 -2.92 -7.04 -1.63
N PHE A 21 -1.75 -6.50 -1.37
CA PHE A 21 -1.15 -6.46 -0.03
C PHE A 21 -1.23 -5.05 0.55
N ILE A 22 -2.10 -4.85 1.54
CA ILE A 22 -2.33 -3.58 2.22
C ILE A 22 -1.49 -3.54 3.50
N LYS A 23 -0.40 -2.76 3.51
CA LYS A 23 0.43 -2.53 4.69
C LYS A 23 0.00 -1.27 5.44
N THR A 24 -0.42 -1.44 6.69
CA THR A 24 -0.93 -0.32 7.49
C THR A 24 0.16 0.59 8.03
N GLY A 25 -0.24 1.80 8.43
CA GLY A 25 0.61 2.77 9.12
C GLY A 25 1.07 2.30 10.50
N ALA A 26 1.96 3.07 11.13
CA ALA A 26 2.53 2.72 12.44
C ALA A 26 1.43 2.48 13.49
N ALA A 27 1.59 1.44 14.30
CA ALA A 27 0.60 0.97 15.27
C ALA A 27 -0.78 0.62 14.65
N GLY A 28 -0.86 0.46 13.33
CA GLY A 28 -2.08 0.15 12.61
C GLY A 28 -2.49 -1.32 12.79
N SER A 29 -3.79 -1.54 12.86
CA SER A 29 -4.41 -2.88 12.87
C SER A 29 -5.00 -3.23 11.50
N ILE A 30 -5.33 -4.51 11.31
CA ILE A 30 -5.99 -4.99 10.09
C ILE A 30 -7.36 -4.36 9.82
N TYR A 31 -7.99 -3.74 10.82
CA TYR A 31 -9.28 -3.07 10.68
C TYR A 31 -9.11 -1.63 10.14
N GLY A 32 -8.15 -0.88 10.70
CA GLY A 32 -8.04 0.56 10.50
C GLY A 32 -9.24 1.34 11.06
N TYR A 33 -9.26 2.65 10.82
CA TYR A 33 -10.38 3.50 11.23
C TYR A 33 -11.68 3.06 10.54
N LYS A 34 -12.73 2.80 11.34
CA LYS A 34 -14.04 2.31 10.87
C LYS A 34 -13.95 1.09 9.95
N ASN A 35 -13.06 0.14 10.25
CA ASN A 35 -12.93 -1.13 9.52
C ASN A 35 -12.61 -1.00 8.02
N LYS A 36 -12.07 0.16 7.60
CA LYS A 36 -11.93 0.51 6.18
C LYS A 36 -11.10 -0.47 5.36
N TYR A 37 -10.10 -1.11 5.95
CA TYR A 37 -9.20 -1.99 5.20
C TYR A 37 -9.86 -3.33 4.88
N LEU A 38 -10.58 -3.94 5.83
CA LEU A 38 -11.29 -5.19 5.56
C LEU A 38 -12.49 -4.95 4.63
N GLU A 39 -13.19 -3.83 4.75
CA GLU A 39 -14.25 -3.47 3.80
C GLU A 39 -13.71 -3.33 2.37
N LEU A 40 -12.54 -2.69 2.21
CA LEU A 40 -11.85 -2.62 0.93
C LEU A 40 -11.43 -4.01 0.43
N ALA A 41 -10.84 -4.82 1.30
CA ALA A 41 -10.43 -6.16 0.95
C ALA A 41 -11.61 -6.99 0.43
N SER A 42 -12.76 -6.91 1.11
CA SER A 42 -13.96 -7.64 0.70
C SER A 42 -14.46 -7.18 -0.65
N LYS A 43 -14.40 -5.87 -0.92
CA LYS A 43 -14.82 -5.30 -2.19
C LYS A 43 -13.90 -5.74 -3.34
N ILE A 44 -12.58 -5.67 -3.13
CA ILE A 44 -11.58 -6.12 -4.12
C ILE A 44 -11.77 -7.61 -4.45
N GLN A 45 -11.91 -8.45 -3.42
CA GLN A 45 -12.12 -9.88 -3.60
C GLN A 45 -13.41 -10.14 -4.39
N ASN A 46 -14.52 -9.48 -4.03
CA ASN A 46 -15.81 -9.68 -4.70
C ASN A 46 -15.80 -9.22 -6.17
N GLU A 47 -15.12 -8.11 -6.49
CA GLU A 47 -15.13 -7.53 -7.84
C GLU A 47 -14.12 -8.16 -8.80
N ARG A 48 -12.97 -8.62 -8.30
CA ARG A 48 -11.87 -9.15 -9.15
C ARG A 48 -11.45 -10.58 -8.84
N GLY A 49 -11.90 -11.16 -7.73
CA GLY A 49 -11.45 -12.49 -7.29
C GLY A 49 -9.98 -12.52 -6.83
N TYR A 50 -9.36 -11.36 -6.61
CA TYR A 50 -7.98 -11.26 -6.15
C TYR A 50 -7.85 -11.70 -4.69
N ALA A 51 -6.70 -12.28 -4.36
CA ALA A 51 -6.34 -12.46 -2.96
C ALA A 51 -6.07 -11.10 -2.35
N VAL A 52 -6.50 -10.89 -1.11
CA VAL A 52 -6.21 -9.66 -0.37
C VAL A 52 -5.64 -10.00 1.00
N VAL A 53 -4.54 -9.34 1.34
CA VAL A 53 -3.95 -9.41 2.67
C VAL A 53 -3.89 -8.00 3.23
N VAL A 54 -4.50 -7.79 4.39
CA VAL A 54 -4.25 -6.59 5.21
C VAL A 54 -3.24 -6.95 6.28
N SER A 55 -2.06 -6.34 6.23
CA SER A 55 -0.99 -6.51 7.21
C SER A 55 -0.95 -5.36 8.20
N ALA A 56 -1.21 -5.68 9.47
CA ALA A 56 -1.03 -4.79 10.60
C ALA A 56 0.45 -4.39 10.78
N ASN A 57 0.68 -3.35 11.55
CA ASN A 57 2.02 -2.81 11.81
C ASN A 57 2.13 -2.41 13.30
N PRO A 58 2.07 -3.39 14.22
CA PRO A 58 2.10 -3.13 15.65
C PRO A 58 3.44 -2.49 16.06
N VAL A 59 3.43 -1.79 17.20
CA VAL A 59 4.64 -1.17 17.73
C VAL A 59 5.71 -2.24 17.95
N GLY A 60 6.93 -1.97 17.48
CA GLY A 60 8.06 -2.90 17.61
C GLY A 60 8.11 -4.02 16.56
N SER A 61 7.15 -4.10 15.62
CA SER A 61 7.24 -5.11 14.56
C SER A 61 8.46 -4.87 13.66
N PRO A 62 9.17 -5.94 13.25
CA PRO A 62 10.18 -5.85 12.21
C PRO A 62 9.63 -5.18 10.94
N LEU A 63 10.46 -4.38 10.27
CA LEU A 63 10.10 -3.73 9.01
C LEU A 63 10.77 -4.46 7.83
N ASN A 64 10.37 -5.71 7.63
CA ASN A 64 10.83 -6.54 6.51
C ASN A 64 9.65 -6.99 5.66
N LEU A 65 9.43 -6.30 4.55
CA LEU A 65 8.35 -6.60 3.61
C LEU A 65 8.52 -7.98 2.96
N GLN A 66 9.76 -8.42 2.71
CA GLN A 66 10.01 -9.68 2.03
C GLN A 66 9.62 -10.87 2.91
N GLU A 67 10.04 -10.87 4.18
CA GLU A 67 9.61 -11.88 5.15
C GLU A 67 8.08 -11.90 5.32
N GLU A 68 7.42 -10.73 5.32
CA GLU A 68 5.96 -10.66 5.40
C GLU A 68 5.30 -11.27 4.15
N LEU A 69 5.78 -10.93 2.96
CA LEU A 69 5.27 -11.48 1.70
C LEU A 69 5.50 -12.99 1.60
N GLU A 70 6.67 -13.48 2.01
CA GLU A 70 6.99 -14.89 2.09
C GLU A 70 6.05 -15.62 3.06
N LYS A 71 5.89 -15.11 4.28
CA LYS A 71 4.98 -15.71 5.28
C LYS A 71 3.56 -15.82 4.73
N VAL A 72 3.01 -14.75 4.15
CA VAL A 72 1.63 -14.77 3.67
C VAL A 72 1.46 -15.60 2.39
N SER A 73 2.51 -15.74 1.58
CA SER A 73 2.48 -16.57 0.38
C SER A 73 2.19 -18.04 0.69
N THR A 74 2.52 -18.52 1.89
CA THR A 74 2.25 -19.91 2.32
C THR A 74 0.75 -20.23 2.43
N TYR A 75 -0.10 -19.21 2.55
CA TYR A 75 -1.56 -19.36 2.60
C TYR A 75 -2.23 -19.16 1.23
N LEU A 76 -1.48 -18.71 0.22
CA LEU A 76 -2.03 -18.29 -1.07
C LEU A 76 -1.58 -19.22 -2.19
N ILE A 77 -2.46 -19.48 -3.14
CA ILE A 77 -2.21 -20.39 -4.26
C ILE A 77 -2.33 -19.59 -5.56
N ASP A 78 -1.43 -19.86 -6.52
CA ASP A 78 -1.45 -19.28 -7.87
C ASP A 78 -1.40 -17.74 -7.90
N ILE A 79 -0.54 -17.13 -7.08
CA ILE A 79 -0.25 -15.69 -7.13
C ILE A 79 0.89 -15.42 -8.10
N LYS A 80 0.54 -14.75 -9.20
CA LYS A 80 1.43 -14.37 -10.30
C LYS A 80 1.92 -12.93 -10.16
N GLU A 81 1.10 -12.07 -9.57
CA GLU A 81 1.33 -10.62 -9.48
C GLU A 81 0.97 -10.09 -8.08
N ILE A 82 1.69 -9.08 -7.61
CA ILE A 82 1.47 -8.41 -6.33
C ILE A 82 1.25 -6.91 -6.57
N ILE A 83 0.16 -6.38 -6.02
CA ILE A 83 -0.12 -4.95 -5.91
C ILE A 83 0.11 -4.56 -4.45
N LEU A 84 1.09 -3.70 -4.20
CA LEU A 84 1.37 -3.19 -2.86
C LEU A 84 0.59 -1.90 -2.61
N ILE A 85 -0.05 -1.82 -1.46
CA ILE A 85 -0.69 -0.59 -0.97
C ILE A 85 -0.13 -0.31 0.42
N GLY A 86 0.55 0.82 0.59
CA GLY A 86 1.12 1.21 1.88
C GLY A 86 0.51 2.51 2.39
N ILE A 87 0.15 2.55 3.67
CA ILE A 87 -0.39 3.75 4.32
C ILE A 87 0.63 4.28 5.33
N SER A 88 0.94 5.58 5.31
CA SER A 88 1.85 6.23 6.25
C SER A 88 3.20 5.49 6.32
N ARG A 89 3.60 4.99 7.49
CA ARG A 89 4.82 4.17 7.65
C ARG A 89 4.82 2.90 6.79
N GLY A 90 3.65 2.31 6.52
CA GLY A 90 3.51 1.22 5.55
C GLY A 90 3.81 1.67 4.12
N GLY A 91 3.43 2.91 3.77
CA GLY A 91 3.79 3.58 2.52
C GLY A 91 5.30 3.68 2.33
N LEU A 92 6.02 4.13 3.35
CA LEU A 92 7.49 4.14 3.30
C LEU A 92 8.07 2.74 3.09
N LEU A 93 7.52 1.73 3.75
CA LEU A 93 8.04 0.37 3.66
C LEU A 93 7.91 -0.18 2.23
N VAL A 94 6.72 -0.05 1.63
CA VAL A 94 6.48 -0.54 0.26
C VAL A 94 7.32 0.22 -0.78
N LEU A 95 7.49 1.53 -0.64
CA LEU A 95 8.35 2.32 -1.54
C LEU A 95 9.83 1.94 -1.40
N LYS A 96 10.29 1.60 -0.19
CA LYS A 96 11.70 1.25 0.08
C LYS A 96 12.07 -0.17 -0.34
N GLN A 97 11.13 -1.10 -0.28
CA GLN A 97 11.43 -2.54 -0.40
C GLN A 97 10.64 -3.25 -1.50
N GLY A 98 9.64 -2.60 -2.12
CA GLY A 98 8.80 -3.23 -3.14
C GLY A 98 9.60 -3.76 -4.33
N TYR A 99 10.66 -3.05 -4.73
CA TYR A 99 11.54 -3.44 -5.84
C TYR A 99 12.29 -4.77 -5.63
N LEU A 100 12.38 -5.26 -4.38
CA LEU A 100 13.09 -6.50 -4.07
C LEU A 100 12.31 -7.75 -4.49
N ASN A 101 11.01 -7.62 -4.79
CA ASN A 101 10.18 -8.74 -5.22
C ASN A 101 9.70 -8.51 -6.66
N THR A 102 10.17 -9.36 -7.58
CA THR A 102 9.88 -9.25 -9.01
C THR A 102 8.40 -9.49 -9.38
N LYS A 103 7.60 -10.06 -8.47
CA LYS A 103 6.14 -10.19 -8.68
C LYS A 103 5.40 -8.89 -8.40
N VAL A 104 6.03 -7.90 -7.77
CA VAL A 104 5.39 -6.61 -7.49
C VAL A 104 5.31 -5.80 -8.78
N SER A 105 4.09 -5.65 -9.30
CA SER A 105 3.84 -4.88 -10.52
C SER A 105 3.54 -3.43 -10.21
N ARG A 106 2.90 -3.14 -9.07
CA ARG A 106 2.35 -1.82 -8.78
C ARG A 106 2.44 -1.45 -7.31
N ILE A 107 2.67 -0.18 -7.03
CA ILE A 107 2.75 0.36 -5.67
C ILE A 107 1.88 1.60 -5.54
N LEU A 108 0.95 1.60 -4.58
CA LEU A 108 0.24 2.78 -4.11
C LEU A 108 0.71 3.14 -2.70
N ALA A 109 1.26 4.34 -2.51
CA ALA A 109 1.68 4.81 -1.20
C ALA A 109 0.85 6.05 -0.80
N ILE A 110 0.10 5.95 0.30
CA ILE A 110 -0.79 7.01 0.78
C ILE A 110 -0.20 7.64 2.04
N ASN A 111 -0.01 8.97 2.02
CA ASN A 111 0.59 9.80 3.06
C ASN A 111 1.94 9.28 3.58
N PRO A 112 2.88 8.79 2.74
CA PRO A 112 4.17 8.31 3.24
C PRO A 112 5.00 9.49 3.79
N PRO A 113 5.53 9.42 5.03
CA PRO A 113 6.38 10.50 5.55
C PRO A 113 7.78 10.48 4.91
N LEU A 114 7.90 11.04 3.70
CA LEU A 114 9.09 10.97 2.85
C LEU A 114 10.35 11.61 3.45
N ALA A 115 10.18 12.54 4.38
CA ALA A 115 11.27 13.10 5.18
C ALA A 115 12.14 12.03 5.85
N ILE A 116 11.54 10.87 6.19
CA ILE A 116 12.22 9.80 6.92
C ILE A 116 13.03 8.94 5.95
N ASN A 117 14.35 9.17 5.95
CA ASN A 117 15.32 8.41 5.16
C ASN A 117 14.99 8.42 3.66
N TRP A 118 14.78 9.61 3.11
CA TRP A 118 14.48 9.82 1.69
C TRP A 118 15.43 9.05 0.75
N HIS A 119 16.73 9.01 1.05
CA HIS A 119 17.71 8.25 0.25
C HIS A 119 17.33 6.77 0.05
N LYS A 120 16.75 6.11 1.06
CA LYS A 120 16.26 4.72 0.92
C LYS A 120 15.02 4.64 0.06
N THR A 121 14.09 5.60 0.20
CA THR A 121 12.88 5.67 -0.61
C THR A 121 13.24 5.91 -2.07
N LYS A 122 14.11 6.89 -2.35
CA LYS A 122 14.64 7.18 -3.67
C LYS A 122 15.32 5.96 -4.29
N LYS A 123 16.17 5.26 -3.54
CA LYS A 123 16.78 4.00 -4.01
C LYS A 123 15.72 2.97 -4.40
N GLY A 124 14.70 2.77 -3.56
CA GLY A 124 13.64 1.82 -3.85
C GLY A 124 12.86 2.17 -5.11
N LEU A 125 12.52 3.44 -5.29
CA LEU A 125 11.83 3.96 -6.48
C LEU A 125 12.66 3.80 -7.76
N ILE A 126 13.95 4.17 -7.73
CA ILE A 126 14.83 4.05 -8.91
C ILE A 126 15.05 2.60 -9.35
N ASN A 127 15.07 1.66 -8.41
CA ASN A 127 15.27 0.24 -8.73
C ASN A 127 13.94 -0.50 -9.00
N PHE A 128 12.79 0.17 -8.88
CA PHE A 128 11.51 -0.45 -9.13
C PHE A 128 11.30 -0.61 -10.64
N SER A 129 11.07 -1.84 -11.07
CA SER A 129 10.86 -2.21 -12.48
C SER A 129 9.42 -2.67 -12.78
N GLY A 130 8.51 -2.52 -11.81
CA GLY A 130 7.09 -2.76 -12.04
C GLY A 130 6.47 -1.61 -12.83
N ALA A 131 5.24 -1.84 -13.29
CA ALA A 131 4.55 -0.97 -14.23
C ALA A 131 4.18 0.43 -13.69
N LYS A 132 3.96 0.58 -12.36
CA LYS A 132 3.48 1.87 -11.82
C LYS A 132 3.74 2.05 -10.33
N VAL A 133 4.15 3.26 -9.97
CA VAL A 133 4.10 3.78 -8.60
C VAL A 133 3.22 5.02 -8.56
N GLN A 134 2.26 5.05 -7.62
CA GLN A 134 1.48 6.24 -7.33
C GLN A 134 1.63 6.62 -5.86
N VAL A 135 1.99 7.87 -5.61
CA VAL A 135 2.11 8.45 -4.27
C VAL A 135 1.00 9.46 -4.07
N VAL A 136 0.26 9.34 -2.97
CA VAL A 136 -0.92 10.17 -2.72
C VAL A 136 -0.77 10.88 -1.38
N PHE A 137 -1.01 12.19 -1.37
CA PHE A 137 -0.96 13.02 -0.17
C PHE A 137 -2.32 13.64 0.12
N GLY A 138 -2.71 13.69 1.38
CA GLY A 138 -3.79 14.57 1.83
C GLY A 138 -3.29 16.01 1.91
N GLN A 139 -4.06 16.97 1.43
CA GLN A 139 -3.69 18.39 1.46
C GLN A 139 -3.37 18.92 2.88
N TYR A 140 -3.96 18.33 3.93
CA TYR A 140 -3.70 18.70 5.32
C TYR A 140 -2.78 17.71 6.03
N ASP A 141 -2.16 16.80 5.30
CA ASP A 141 -1.14 15.89 5.83
C ASP A 141 0.23 16.59 5.82
N PRO A 142 1.00 16.58 6.93
CA PRO A 142 2.34 17.18 6.95
C PRO A 142 3.31 16.61 5.90
N SER A 143 3.09 15.39 5.40
CA SER A 143 3.91 14.79 4.35
C SER A 143 3.70 15.41 2.97
N VAL A 144 2.64 16.20 2.76
CA VAL A 144 2.38 16.88 1.47
C VAL A 144 3.51 17.84 1.10
N ASP A 145 4.18 18.45 2.08
CA ASP A 145 5.31 19.36 1.87
C ASP A 145 6.52 18.68 1.17
N TYR A 146 6.49 17.35 1.04
CA TYR A 146 7.50 16.55 0.37
C TYR A 146 7.04 15.99 -0.99
N SER A 147 5.89 16.42 -1.52
CA SER A 147 5.38 15.97 -2.84
C SER A 147 6.38 16.26 -3.96
N ASP A 148 7.07 17.40 -3.90
CA ASP A 148 8.09 17.81 -4.87
C ASP A 148 9.22 16.79 -5.03
N LEU A 149 9.50 15.98 -4.00
CA LEU A 149 10.50 14.91 -4.10
C LEU A 149 10.07 13.80 -5.07
N ILE A 150 8.77 13.53 -5.14
CA ILE A 150 8.20 12.59 -6.10
C ILE A 150 8.16 13.23 -7.48
N GLU A 151 7.66 14.47 -7.61
CA GLU A 151 7.61 15.20 -8.89
C GLU A 151 8.97 15.23 -9.59
N ARG A 152 10.05 15.47 -8.82
CA ARG A 152 11.43 15.43 -9.35
C ARG A 152 11.86 14.05 -9.89
N LEU A 153 11.27 12.96 -9.40
CA LEU A 153 11.51 11.62 -9.93
C LEU A 153 10.69 11.33 -11.18
N GLU A 154 9.50 11.91 -11.31
CA GLU A 154 8.68 11.82 -12.53
C GLU A 154 9.44 12.44 -13.72
N VAL A 155 10.12 13.56 -13.48
CA VAL A 155 11.00 14.22 -14.47
C VAL A 155 12.17 13.34 -14.92
N LEU A 156 12.57 12.35 -14.12
CA LEU A 156 13.63 11.38 -14.47
C LEU A 156 13.09 10.16 -15.25
N GLU A 157 11.90 10.27 -15.83
CA GLU A 157 11.24 9.22 -16.64
C GLU A 157 11.02 7.91 -15.87
N THR A 158 10.78 8.01 -14.55
CA THR A 158 10.30 6.85 -13.77
C THR A 158 8.78 6.74 -13.91
N ASP A 159 8.23 5.52 -13.89
CA ASP A 159 6.77 5.28 -13.82
C ASP A 159 6.16 5.63 -12.45
N CYS A 160 6.66 6.70 -11.84
CA CYS A 160 6.22 7.25 -10.57
C CYS A 160 5.34 8.45 -10.83
N SER A 161 4.28 8.62 -10.03
CA SER A 161 3.39 9.76 -10.09
C SER A 161 2.94 10.18 -8.70
N SER A 162 2.56 11.44 -8.55
CA SER A 162 2.04 12.01 -7.30
C SER A 162 0.65 12.62 -7.49
N GLN A 163 -0.16 12.59 -6.43
CA GLN A 163 -1.49 13.20 -6.40
C GLN A 163 -1.78 13.80 -5.02
N ILE A 164 -2.30 15.03 -4.99
CA ILE A 164 -2.76 15.68 -3.76
C ILE A 164 -4.30 15.63 -3.70
N ILE A 165 -4.84 15.12 -2.58
CA ILE A 165 -6.28 15.04 -2.32
C ILE A 165 -6.72 16.24 -1.48
N SER A 166 -7.54 17.09 -2.09
CA SER A 166 -8.06 18.29 -1.42
C SER A 166 -8.89 17.98 -0.17
N LYS A 167 -8.63 18.75 0.89
CA LYS A 167 -9.27 18.67 2.21
C LYS A 167 -9.11 17.32 2.94
N ALA A 168 -8.15 16.48 2.55
CA ALA A 168 -7.87 15.22 3.24
C ALA A 168 -6.75 15.41 4.28
N ASP A 169 -6.96 14.86 5.47
CA ASP A 169 -5.96 14.81 6.54
C ASP A 169 -5.14 13.51 6.50
N HIS A 170 -4.27 13.31 7.51
CA HIS A 170 -3.42 12.11 7.59
C HIS A 170 -4.16 10.77 7.54
N ASN A 171 -5.39 10.75 8.04
CA ASN A 171 -6.17 9.53 8.20
C ASN A 171 -7.32 9.43 7.19
N PHE A 172 -7.50 10.45 6.34
CA PHE A 172 -8.67 10.70 5.52
C PHE A 172 -9.97 10.74 6.36
N LYS A 173 -9.94 11.38 7.55
CA LYS A 173 -11.14 11.61 8.37
C LYS A 173 -12.13 12.46 7.59
N GLY A 174 -13.39 12.03 7.53
CA GLY A 174 -14.43 12.67 6.71
C GLY A 174 -14.26 12.47 5.19
N LYS A 175 -13.25 11.71 4.74
CA LYS A 175 -12.94 11.43 3.34
C LYS A 175 -12.78 9.92 3.07
N LEU A 176 -13.46 9.10 3.86
CA LEU A 176 -13.32 7.64 3.81
C LEU A 176 -13.72 7.06 2.44
N ASP A 177 -14.78 7.59 1.83
CA ASP A 177 -15.21 7.15 0.50
C ASP A 177 -14.21 7.55 -0.59
N THR A 178 -13.58 8.73 -0.45
CA THR A 178 -12.48 9.15 -1.32
C THR A 178 -11.29 8.19 -1.19
N PHE A 179 -10.89 7.84 0.05
CA PHE A 179 -9.84 6.86 0.29
C PHE A 179 -10.16 5.51 -0.36
N LYS A 180 -11.39 5.02 -0.17
CA LYS A 180 -11.82 3.74 -0.74
C LYS A 180 -11.84 3.79 -2.27
N LYS A 181 -12.37 4.86 -2.85
CA LYS A 181 -12.43 5.06 -4.30
C LYS A 181 -11.03 5.10 -4.92
N LEU A 182 -10.10 5.82 -4.30
CA LEU A 182 -8.69 5.87 -4.72
C LEU A 182 -8.07 4.47 -4.78
N VAL A 183 -8.17 3.71 -3.68
CA VAL A 183 -7.63 2.35 -3.61
C VAL A 183 -8.25 1.44 -4.66
N MET A 184 -9.59 1.47 -4.80
CA MET A 184 -10.29 0.67 -5.80
C MET A 184 -9.86 1.06 -7.21
N GLN A 185 -9.80 2.35 -7.55
CA GLN A 185 -9.35 2.80 -8.87
C GLN A 185 -7.96 2.24 -9.20
N PHE A 186 -7.00 2.39 -8.28
CA PHE A 186 -5.65 1.88 -8.48
C PHE A 186 -5.59 0.35 -8.66
N VAL A 187 -6.33 -0.40 -7.86
CA VAL A 187 -6.36 -1.89 -7.94
C VAL A 187 -7.05 -2.38 -9.21
N LEU A 188 -8.06 -1.65 -9.69
CA LEU A 188 -8.88 -2.03 -10.84
C LEU A 188 -8.28 -1.57 -12.17
N GLU A 189 -7.22 -0.76 -12.18
CA GLU A 189 -6.43 -0.50 -13.39
C GLU A 189 -5.84 -1.83 -13.91
N ASP A 190 -5.86 -2.01 -15.22
CA ASP A 190 -5.29 -3.20 -15.88
C ASP A 190 -3.79 -3.01 -16.13
#